data_AF-A0AAD8CR14-F1
#
_entry.id   AF-A0AAD8CR14-F1
#
_cell.length_a   1.000
_cell.length_b   1.000
_cell.length_c   1.000
_cell.angle_alpha   90.00
_cell.angle_beta   90.00
_cell.angle_gamma   90.00
#
_symmetry.space_group_name_H-M   'P 1'
#
loop_
_entity.id
_entity.type
_entity.pdbx_description
1 polymer ?
#
loop_
_entity_poly.entity_id
_entity_poly.type
_entity_poly.pdbx_seq_one_letter_code
_entity_poly.pdbx_strand_id
1 'polypeptide(L)'
;MDSEERSVTVRGDSGQTNVNTTPWRKGASLPTKGLFRRTPVRISRNLNTGFKSPLLSPGTPRSSRVDQASLREDIEELKGRREELSTQIALLEAEGYSVEELDQHIDQLHEYNDIKDVGQMLLGRLATIRGVTTKDLYGEFGLELED
;
A
#
# COMPACT_ATOMS: atom_id res chain seq x y z
N MET A 1 -16.14 26.19 39.69
CA MET A 1 -17.12 25.81 40.72
C MET A 1 -18.11 24.89 40.05
N ASP A 2 -18.15 23.57 40.20
CA ASP A 2 -17.37 22.49 40.80
C ASP A 2 -17.96 21.22 40.10
N SER A 3 -17.15 20.26 39.62
CA SER A 3 -16.93 18.92 40.22
C SER A 3 -18.27 18.14 40.43
N GLU A 4 -18.51 16.90 40.00
CA GLU A 4 -17.68 15.69 40.01
C GLU A 4 -18.24 14.63 39.03
N GLU A 5 -17.29 13.95 38.36
CA GLU A 5 -17.15 12.50 38.19
C GLU A 5 -18.35 11.53 38.28
N ARG A 6 -18.49 10.69 37.24
CA ARG A 6 -18.51 9.23 37.42
C ARG A 6 -18.08 8.49 36.15
N SER A 7 -16.93 7.85 36.26
CA SER A 7 -16.36 6.86 35.36
C SER A 7 -17.15 5.55 35.40
N VAL A 8 -17.41 4.97 34.23
CA VAL A 8 -17.69 3.53 34.11
C VAL A 8 -16.84 3.00 32.95
N THR A 9 -15.78 2.30 33.32
CA THR A 9 -14.98 1.46 32.44
C THR A 9 -15.75 0.18 32.14
N VAL A 10 -16.01 -0.12 30.86
CA VAL A 10 -16.30 -1.48 30.41
C VAL A 10 -15.29 -1.83 29.32
N ARG A 11 -14.32 -2.64 29.71
CA ARG A 11 -13.47 -3.41 28.79
C ARG A 11 -14.31 -4.53 28.20
N GLY A 12 -14.37 -4.62 26.88
CA GLY A 12 -14.94 -5.72 26.13
C GLY A 12 -14.09 -5.93 24.88
N ASP A 13 -13.23 -6.93 24.97
CA ASP A 13 -12.25 -7.38 23.99
C ASP A 13 -12.90 -8.17 22.84
N SER A 14 -12.10 -8.35 21.78
CA SER A 14 -12.15 -9.38 20.74
C SER A 14 -12.95 -9.13 19.46
N GLY A 15 -12.22 -9.17 18.34
CA GLY A 15 -12.76 -9.20 16.98
C GLY A 15 -11.71 -8.89 15.93
N GLN A 16 -10.57 -9.60 15.98
CA GLN A 16 -9.47 -9.45 15.04
C GLN A 16 -9.92 -9.70 13.59
N THR A 17 -9.59 -8.76 12.70
CA THR A 17 -9.66 -8.90 11.24
C THR A 17 -8.61 -9.90 10.78
N ASN A 18 -9.04 -11.08 10.31
CA ASN A 18 -8.14 -12.03 9.69
C ASN A 18 -7.96 -11.69 8.20
N VAL A 19 -6.90 -10.96 7.87
CA VAL A 19 -6.39 -10.86 6.50
C VAL A 19 -5.53 -12.10 6.23
N ASN A 20 -6.08 -13.06 5.49
CA ASN A 20 -5.33 -14.22 5.01
C ASN A 20 -4.33 -13.76 3.92
N THR A 21 -3.17 -13.27 4.35
CA THR A 21 -2.01 -13.02 3.48
C THR A 21 -1.17 -14.30 3.37
N THR A 22 -1.01 -14.79 2.16
CA THR A 22 -0.22 -15.99 1.80
C THR A 22 1.27 -15.84 2.21
N PRO A 23 1.86 -16.73 3.04
CA PRO A 23 3.22 -16.56 3.52
C PRO A 23 4.27 -17.25 2.64
N TRP A 24 5.28 -16.50 2.22
CA TRP A 24 6.50 -17.03 1.60
C TRP A 24 7.46 -17.56 2.68
N ARG A 25 7.79 -18.86 2.62
CA ARG A 25 8.79 -19.51 3.49
C ARG A 25 10.18 -18.91 3.26
N LYS A 26 10.82 -18.39 4.31
CA LYS A 26 12.29 -18.32 4.42
C LYS A 26 12.75 -19.17 5.60
N GLY A 27 13.54 -20.19 5.30
CA GLY A 27 14.15 -21.08 6.28
C GLY A 27 15.36 -20.43 6.98
N ALA A 28 15.40 -20.67 8.29
CA ALA A 28 16.48 -20.64 9.29
C ALA A 28 17.89 -21.01 8.77
N SER A 29 19.04 -20.71 9.40
CA SER A 29 19.43 -20.28 10.76
C SER A 29 20.91 -19.87 10.76
N LEU A 30 21.34 -19.11 11.77
CA LEU A 30 22.74 -18.74 12.09
C LEU A 30 23.66 -19.95 12.35
N PRO A 31 24.99 -19.73 12.33
CA PRO A 31 25.77 -20.11 13.50
C PRO A 31 26.58 -18.95 14.11
N THR A 32 26.45 -18.88 15.42
CA THR A 32 27.20 -18.10 16.39
C THR A 32 28.67 -18.56 16.45
N LYS A 33 29.62 -17.60 16.44
CA LYS A 33 30.85 -17.50 17.27
C LYS A 33 31.96 -16.75 16.51
N GLY A 34 32.27 -15.54 16.94
CA GLY A 34 33.44 -14.78 16.49
C GLY A 34 33.74 -13.63 17.45
N LEU A 35 34.88 -13.69 18.12
CA LEU A 35 35.36 -12.80 19.18
C LEU A 35 35.33 -11.31 18.78
N PHE A 36 34.55 -10.49 19.48
CA PHE A 36 34.81 -9.04 19.51
C PHE A 36 35.96 -8.77 20.49
N ARG A 37 37.18 -8.66 19.96
CA ARG A 37 38.32 -8.11 20.70
C ARG A 37 38.00 -6.65 21.03
N ARG A 38 37.80 -6.35 22.31
CA ARG A 38 37.84 -4.97 22.83
C ARG A 38 39.20 -4.36 22.50
N THR A 39 39.21 -3.25 21.77
CA THR A 39 40.41 -2.42 21.61
C THR A 39 40.74 -1.81 22.98
N PRO A 40 41.99 -1.88 23.46
CA PRO A 40 42.37 -1.17 24.67
C PRO A 40 42.33 0.33 24.39
N VAL A 41 41.65 1.08 25.26
CA VAL A 41 41.63 2.55 25.27
C VAL A 41 43.08 3.03 25.37
N ARG A 42 43.61 3.53 24.26
CA ARG A 42 44.91 4.21 24.22
C ARG A 42 44.67 5.69 24.46
N ILE A 43 45.27 6.17 25.55
CA ILE A 43 45.69 7.55 25.86
C ILE A 43 45.43 8.50 24.69
N SER A 44 44.44 9.39 24.86
CA SER A 44 44.11 10.44 23.91
C SER A 44 45.30 11.37 23.73
N ARG A 45 46.04 11.20 22.64
CA ARG A 45 46.91 12.27 22.13
C ARG A 45 46.02 13.25 21.39
N ASN A 46 46.11 14.53 21.76
CA ASN A 46 45.43 15.62 21.08
C ASN A 46 45.76 15.58 19.57
N LEU A 47 44.82 15.08 18.78
CA LEU A 47 44.82 15.25 17.34
C LEU A 47 44.08 16.55 17.07
N ASN A 48 44.79 17.68 17.17
CA ASN A 48 44.37 18.93 16.55
C ASN A 48 44.50 18.84 15.01
N THR A 49 43.95 17.77 14.44
CA THR A 49 43.75 17.64 13.01
C THR A 49 42.31 18.05 12.76
N GLY A 50 42.10 19.31 12.37
CA GLY A 50 40.77 19.78 11.98
C GLY A 50 40.16 18.77 11.00
N PHE A 51 38.91 18.38 11.26
CA PHE A 51 38.15 17.54 10.36
C PHE A 51 38.08 18.25 9.01
N LYS A 52 38.87 17.78 8.05
CA LYS A 52 38.74 18.21 6.66
C LYS A 52 37.47 17.59 6.13
N SER A 53 36.38 18.32 6.32
CA SER A 53 35.12 18.08 5.64
C SER A 53 35.42 17.79 4.16
N PRO A 54 34.84 16.73 3.57
CA PRO A 54 34.96 16.46 2.14
C PRO A 54 34.42 17.58 1.24
N LEU A 55 33.83 18.63 1.83
CA LEU A 55 33.29 19.75 1.10
C LEU A 55 34.23 20.96 1.20
N LEU A 56 34.79 21.28 0.02
CA LEU A 56 35.42 22.54 -0.40
C LEU A 56 36.97 22.56 -0.39
N SER A 57 37.52 22.01 -1.48
CA SER A 57 38.85 22.37 -1.98
C SER A 57 38.77 23.70 -2.75
N PRO A 58 39.68 24.68 -2.52
CA PRO A 58 39.77 25.91 -3.29
C PRO A 58 40.31 25.60 -4.69
N GLY A 59 39.40 25.29 -5.58
CA GLY A 59 39.66 24.87 -6.94
C GLY A 59 38.42 24.24 -7.57
N THR A 60 37.24 24.79 -7.27
CA THR A 60 36.01 24.37 -7.93
C THR A 60 35.97 25.12 -9.27
N PRO A 61 36.12 24.47 -10.44
CA PRO A 61 35.50 25.03 -11.63
C PRO A 61 34.03 25.10 -11.26
N ARG A 62 33.53 26.33 -11.19
CA ARG A 62 32.15 26.69 -10.87
C ARG A 62 31.24 25.52 -11.17
N SER A 63 30.58 24.99 -10.13
CA SER A 63 29.28 24.32 -10.26
C SER A 63 28.65 24.88 -11.51
N SER A 64 28.50 24.04 -12.53
CA SER A 64 27.93 24.40 -13.83
C SER A 64 26.82 25.36 -13.53
N ARG A 65 27.05 26.63 -13.86
CA ARG A 65 26.15 27.73 -13.58
C ARG A 65 24.85 27.31 -14.21
N VAL A 66 23.95 26.74 -13.43
CA VAL A 66 22.66 26.29 -13.97
C VAL A 66 22.04 27.60 -14.42
N ASP A 67 21.96 27.77 -15.74
CA ASP A 67 21.63 29.04 -16.33
C ASP A 67 20.21 29.38 -15.86
N GLN A 68 20.08 30.47 -15.07
CA GLN A 68 18.80 30.86 -14.50
C GLN A 68 17.71 31.05 -15.56
N ALA A 69 18.11 31.27 -16.83
CA ALA A 69 17.21 31.30 -17.97
C ALA A 69 16.64 29.91 -18.29
N SER A 70 17.48 28.87 -18.38
CA SER A 70 17.05 27.49 -18.60
C SER A 70 16.12 27.01 -17.47
N LEU A 71 16.43 27.33 -16.22
CA LEU A 71 15.53 26.99 -15.10
C LEU A 71 14.17 27.70 -15.19
N ARG A 72 14.11 28.91 -15.72
CA ARG A 72 12.83 29.63 -15.88
C ARG A 72 12.00 29.02 -17.01
N GLU A 73 12.66 28.63 -18.08
CA GLU A 73 12.05 27.90 -19.20
C GLU A 73 11.47 26.56 -18.71
N ASP A 74 12.25 25.77 -17.97
CA ASP A 74 11.77 24.50 -17.38
C ASP A 74 10.57 24.70 -16.45
N ILE A 75 10.56 25.78 -15.65
CA ILE A 75 9.44 26.11 -14.77
C ILE A 75 8.19 26.47 -15.58
N GLU A 76 8.35 27.18 -16.70
CA GLU A 76 7.24 27.56 -17.57
C GLU A 76 6.67 26.32 -18.30
N GLU A 77 7.53 25.43 -18.80
CA GLU A 77 7.12 24.16 -19.38
C GLU A 77 6.36 23.29 -18.38
N LEU A 78 6.91 23.13 -17.17
CA LEU A 78 6.27 22.34 -16.10
C LEU A 78 4.91 22.92 -15.68
N LYS A 79 4.76 24.25 -15.70
CA LYS A 79 3.47 24.90 -15.45
C LYS A 79 2.48 24.62 -16.57
N GLY A 80 2.89 24.75 -17.83
CA GLY A 80 2.04 24.40 -18.97
C GLY A 80 1.56 22.96 -18.91
N ARG A 81 2.47 22.03 -18.62
CA ARG A 81 2.12 20.60 -18.45
C ARG A 81 1.19 20.36 -17.26
N ARG A 82 1.35 21.10 -16.17
CA ARG A 82 0.44 21.04 -15.01
C ARG A 82 -0.97 21.51 -15.38
N GLU A 83 -1.07 22.58 -16.14
CA GLU A 83 -2.36 23.12 -16.60
C GLU A 83 -3.05 22.17 -17.56
N GLU A 84 -2.32 21.60 -18.52
CA GLU A 84 -2.83 20.57 -19.43
C GLU A 84 -3.33 19.32 -18.68
N LEU A 85 -2.54 18.81 -17.74
CA LEU A 85 -2.99 17.66 -16.92
C LEU A 85 -4.20 18.02 -16.06
N SER A 86 -4.28 19.26 -15.55
CA SER A 86 -5.43 19.73 -14.78
C SER A 86 -6.70 19.81 -15.61
N THR A 87 -6.62 20.20 -16.89
CA THR A 87 -7.80 20.21 -17.77
C THR A 87 -8.24 18.80 -18.14
N GLN A 88 -7.30 17.88 -18.37
CA GLN A 88 -7.61 16.47 -18.60
C GLN A 88 -8.30 15.83 -17.39
N ILE A 89 -7.81 16.10 -16.17
CA ILE A 89 -8.44 15.62 -14.93
C ILE A 89 -9.87 16.18 -14.81
N ALA A 90 -10.05 17.48 -15.03
CA ALA A 90 -11.38 18.10 -14.94
C ALA A 90 -12.38 17.55 -15.98
N LEU A 91 -11.91 17.17 -17.17
CA LEU A 91 -12.75 16.51 -18.17
C LEU A 91 -13.17 15.11 -17.73
N LEU A 92 -12.24 14.31 -17.18
CA LEU A 92 -12.53 12.98 -16.66
C LEU A 92 -13.50 13.02 -15.48
N GLU A 93 -13.31 13.96 -14.55
CA GLU A 93 -14.24 14.18 -13.43
C GLU A 93 -15.63 14.62 -13.91
N ALA A 94 -15.71 15.44 -14.97
CA ALA A 94 -16.99 15.86 -15.56
C ALA A 94 -17.72 14.73 -16.29
N GLU A 95 -16.98 13.75 -16.81
CA GLU A 95 -17.53 12.52 -17.40
C GLU A 95 -17.96 11.51 -16.33
N GLY A 96 -17.67 11.79 -15.05
CA GLY A 96 -18.10 11.00 -13.91
C GLY A 96 -17.04 10.01 -13.40
N TYR A 97 -15.93 9.84 -14.11
CA TYR A 97 -14.86 8.92 -13.71
C TYR A 97 -14.14 9.42 -12.46
N SER A 98 -14.53 8.92 -11.31
CA SER A 98 -13.85 9.14 -10.04
C SER A 98 -13.18 7.84 -9.55
N VAL A 99 -12.08 7.98 -8.81
CA VAL A 99 -11.39 6.82 -8.23
C VAL A 99 -12.29 6.12 -7.22
N GLU A 100 -13.11 6.89 -6.50
CA GLU A 100 -14.07 6.40 -5.53
C GLU A 100 -15.18 5.54 -6.16
N GLU A 101 -15.62 5.84 -7.39
CA GLU A 101 -16.56 5.00 -8.12
C GLU A 101 -15.93 3.67 -8.54
N LEU A 102 -14.66 3.69 -8.95
CA LEU A 102 -13.95 2.48 -9.32
C LEU A 102 -13.80 1.53 -8.13
N ASP A 103 -13.44 2.06 -6.96
CA ASP A 103 -13.35 1.27 -5.73
C ASP A 103 -14.72 0.68 -5.35
N GLN A 104 -15.81 1.45 -5.50
CA GLN A 104 -17.17 0.95 -5.28
C GLN A 104 -17.55 -0.18 -6.24
N HIS A 105 -17.17 -0.09 -7.52
CA HIS A 105 -17.43 -1.15 -8.49
C HIS A 105 -16.60 -2.41 -8.21
N ILE A 106 -15.36 -2.25 -7.74
CA ILE A 106 -14.52 -3.37 -7.31
C ILE A 106 -15.16 -4.07 -6.10
N ASP A 107 -15.64 -3.32 -5.12
CA ASP A 107 -16.32 -3.86 -3.94
C ASP A 107 -17.61 -4.61 -4.32
N GLN A 108 -18.41 -4.04 -5.22
CA GLN A 108 -19.63 -4.68 -5.72
C GLN A 108 -19.35 -5.99 -6.48
N LEU A 109 -18.26 -6.04 -7.25
CA LEU A 109 -17.83 -7.26 -7.93
C LEU A 109 -17.38 -8.34 -6.94
N HIS A 110 -16.68 -7.95 -5.87
CA HIS A 110 -16.29 -8.88 -4.82
C HIS A 110 -17.52 -9.42 -4.08
N GLU A 111 -18.45 -8.55 -3.69
CA GLU A 111 -19.69 -8.97 -3.03
C GLU A 111 -20.52 -9.90 -3.92
N TYR A 112 -20.63 -9.58 -5.22
CA TYR A 112 -21.30 -10.44 -6.20
C TYR A 112 -20.64 -11.82 -6.30
N ASN A 113 -19.31 -11.86 -6.48
CA ASN A 113 -18.57 -13.11 -6.61
C ASN A 113 -18.66 -13.96 -5.33
N ASP A 114 -18.57 -13.34 -4.15
CA ASP A 114 -18.70 -14.04 -2.87
C ASP A 114 -20.06 -14.72 -2.74
N ILE A 115 -21.16 -14.01 -3.06
CA ILE A 115 -22.51 -14.57 -3.03
C ILE A 115 -22.67 -15.65 -4.10
N LYS A 116 -22.15 -15.44 -5.31
CA LYS A 116 -22.16 -16.41 -6.40
C LYS A 116 -21.44 -17.70 -6.01
N ASP A 117 -20.27 -17.60 -5.41
CA ASP A 117 -19.47 -18.75 -4.98
C ASP A 117 -20.14 -19.53 -3.85
N VAL A 118 -20.74 -18.83 -2.88
CA VAL A 118 -21.56 -19.46 -1.83
C VAL A 118 -22.78 -20.17 -2.44
N GLY A 119 -23.47 -19.52 -3.37
CA GLY A 119 -24.60 -20.09 -4.10
C GLY A 119 -24.22 -21.36 -4.85
N GLN A 120 -23.12 -21.33 -5.59
CA GLN A 120 -22.59 -22.48 -6.32
C GLN A 120 -22.19 -23.63 -5.39
N MET A 121 -21.55 -23.33 -4.26
CA MET A 121 -21.23 -24.33 -3.25
C MET A 121 -22.50 -25.02 -2.72
N LEU A 122 -23.56 -24.25 -2.44
CA LEU A 122 -24.84 -24.78 -1.97
C LEU A 122 -25.52 -25.63 -3.05
N LEU A 123 -25.54 -25.15 -4.30
CA LEU A 123 -26.06 -25.88 -5.45
C LEU A 123 -25.33 -27.21 -5.68
N GLY A 124 -24.00 -27.22 -5.60
CA GLY A 124 -23.20 -28.44 -5.71
C GLY A 124 -23.51 -29.46 -4.61
N ARG A 125 -23.71 -29.00 -3.37
CA ARG A 125 -24.15 -29.87 -2.27
C ARG A 125 -25.57 -30.38 -2.47
N LEU A 126 -26.48 -29.51 -2.91
CA LEU A 126 -27.87 -29.87 -3.18
C LEU A 126 -27.98 -30.91 -4.31
N ALA A 127 -27.22 -30.74 -5.39
CA ALA A 127 -27.10 -31.70 -6.49
C ALA A 127 -26.65 -33.06 -5.98
N THR A 128 -25.63 -33.08 -5.12
CA THR A 128 -25.10 -34.31 -4.51
C THR A 128 -26.15 -35.03 -3.66
N ILE A 129 -26.93 -34.28 -2.86
CA ILE A 129 -27.97 -34.86 -1.99
C ILE A 129 -29.15 -35.40 -2.81
N ARG A 130 -29.56 -34.67 -3.86
CA ARG A 130 -30.67 -35.07 -4.72
C ARG A 130 -30.28 -36.12 -5.77
N GLY A 131 -28.98 -36.34 -5.98
CA GLY A 131 -28.46 -37.23 -7.02
C GLY A 131 -28.73 -36.73 -8.44
N VAL A 132 -29.01 -35.44 -8.61
CA VAL A 132 -29.24 -34.80 -9.91
C VAL A 132 -27.99 -34.05 -10.35
N THR A 133 -27.88 -33.73 -11.64
CA THR A 133 -26.74 -32.93 -12.09
C THR A 133 -26.93 -31.47 -11.70
N THR A 134 -25.83 -30.74 -11.49
CA THR A 134 -25.91 -29.31 -11.18
C THR A 134 -26.63 -28.54 -12.30
N LYS A 135 -26.50 -28.97 -13.57
CA LYS A 135 -27.20 -28.36 -14.72
C LYS A 135 -28.72 -28.46 -14.64
N ASP A 136 -29.25 -29.57 -14.10
CA ASP A 136 -30.70 -29.74 -13.93
C ASP A 136 -31.24 -28.77 -12.89
N LEU A 137 -30.48 -28.53 -11.81
CA LEU A 137 -30.84 -27.55 -10.79
C LEU A 137 -30.84 -26.12 -11.32
N TYR A 138 -29.91 -25.77 -12.22
CA TYR A 138 -29.93 -24.44 -12.84
C TYR A 138 -31.24 -24.19 -13.59
N GLY A 139 -31.74 -25.18 -14.34
CA GLY A 139 -33.04 -25.11 -15.00
C GLY A 139 -34.22 -25.01 -14.03
N GLU A 140 -34.18 -25.71 -12.89
CA GLU A 140 -35.22 -25.65 -11.85
C GLU A 140 -35.28 -24.29 -11.12
N PHE A 141 -34.11 -23.69 -10.86
CA PHE A 141 -33.99 -22.41 -10.15
C PHE A 141 -34.00 -21.18 -11.08
N GLY A 142 -34.15 -21.37 -12.39
CA GLY A 142 -34.15 -20.28 -13.37
C GLY A 142 -32.80 -19.57 -13.48
N LEU A 143 -31.71 -20.30 -13.26
CA LEU A 143 -30.34 -19.79 -13.37
C LEU A 143 -29.83 -20.01 -14.79
N GLU A 144 -29.24 -18.98 -15.38
CA GLU A 144 -28.56 -19.07 -16.67
C GLU A 144 -27.15 -19.66 -16.47
N LEU A 145 -26.70 -20.48 -17.43
CA LEU A 145 -25.37 -21.11 -17.39
C LEU A 145 -24.27 -20.20 -17.96
N GLU A 146 -24.66 -19.16 -18.67
CA GLU A 146 -23.80 -18.07 -19.15
C GLU A 146 -24.11 -16.83 -18.33
N ASP A 147 -23.08 -16.24 -17.72
CA ASP A 147 -23.09 -14.97 -16.99
C ASP A 147 -21.82 -14.22 -17.39
#